data_AF-A0A932A429-F1
#
_entry.id   AF-A0A932A429-F1
#
_cell.length_a   1.000
_cell.length_b   1.000
_cell.length_c   1.000
_cell.angle_alpha   90.00
_cell.angle_beta   90.00
_cell.angle_gamma   90.00
#
_symmetry.space_group_name_H-M   'P 1'
#
loop_
_entity.id
_entity.type
_entity.pdbx_description
1 polymer ?
#
loop_
_entity_poly.entity_id
_entity_poly.type
_entity_poly.pdbx_seq_one_letter_code
_entity_poly.pdbx_strand_id
1 'polypeptide(L)'
;FLEKKPYLTLKEVEEFEDLVHTLTEEEKEAVNENIKNILYKANLPHLCETLCGLVKNAKQWIGNDFLEYSRRPEWYSSRTSWGFAIQTLGALFIAKAAPLCPEAKEEFDKIVRDMSKDQVHVQSAQDACPSSLFPNLQAYALPLALVQNQLPIDSPVIYGKQFYSLLLKDILKKDGLLPHQKLYFQNLLESTHQSIDFDIQHAEEIFEKKGSGSIFNTYGLATSLITHPQERGFTLLKTTFNEDAPLNVQYSPQKYQPKGSHRGSAARAVPVHLSLYQAEKEAPKKEMHKKNLLAALKNYEKNLPSLMAHLRRDMTHMGADSLAPYYLYSSVPYATAATRLLLDKEVLTNEEREELLHVQGELRTALLSLIEKEGLFESQGGEFQHYSSSVGYVNPLGGLALIPLAEECGKGGHFQPSTGILNVE
;
A
#
# COMPACT_ATOMS: atom_id res chain seq x y z
N PHE A 1 -24.18 17.19 -3.81
CA PHE A 1 -24.31 16.51 -2.49
C PHE A 1 -22.98 16.51 -1.75
N LEU A 2 -21.92 15.91 -2.32
CA LEU A 2 -20.58 15.87 -1.73
C LEU A 2 -19.96 17.25 -1.42
N GLU A 3 -20.26 18.29 -2.20
CA GLU A 3 -19.79 19.67 -1.91
C GLU A 3 -20.37 20.28 -0.63
N LYS A 4 -21.60 19.88 -0.25
CA LYS A 4 -22.34 20.48 0.88
C LYS A 4 -22.28 19.62 2.13
N LYS A 5 -22.06 18.31 1.96
CA LYS A 5 -22.03 17.33 3.04
C LYS A 5 -20.86 16.37 2.74
N PRO A 6 -19.66 16.63 3.29
CA PRO A 6 -18.48 15.84 2.98
C PRO A 6 -18.61 14.40 3.46
N TYR A 7 -19.36 14.16 4.55
CA TYR A 7 -19.57 12.83 5.12
C TYR A 7 -21.03 12.38 5.01
N LEU A 8 -21.22 11.14 4.56
CA LEU A 8 -22.54 10.52 4.38
C LEU A 8 -22.84 9.60 5.56
N THR A 9 -24.10 9.54 5.99
CA THR A 9 -24.57 8.50 6.93
C THR A 9 -24.56 7.15 6.25
N LEU A 10 -24.52 6.06 7.03
CA LEU A 10 -24.57 4.69 6.50
C LEU A 10 -25.72 4.48 5.49
N LYS A 11 -26.92 4.94 5.84
CA LYS A 11 -28.10 4.85 4.98
C LYS A 11 -27.92 5.62 3.66
N GLU A 12 -27.34 6.81 3.70
CA GLU A 12 -27.07 7.60 2.47
C GLU A 12 -25.96 6.96 1.61
N VAL A 13 -25.01 6.25 2.21
CA VAL A 13 -24.00 5.47 1.47
C VAL A 13 -24.65 4.26 0.80
N GLU A 14 -25.48 3.51 1.53
CA GLU A 14 -26.23 2.37 0.98
C GLU A 14 -27.14 2.81 -0.16
N GLU A 15 -27.92 3.88 0.02
CA GLU A 15 -28.78 4.45 -1.03
C GLU A 15 -27.97 4.93 -2.25
N PHE A 16 -26.78 5.51 -2.04
CA PHE A 16 -25.91 5.93 -3.12
C PHE A 16 -25.35 4.73 -3.90
N GLU A 17 -24.84 3.70 -3.21
CA GLU A 17 -24.29 2.52 -3.88
C GLU A 17 -25.37 1.71 -4.60
N ASP A 18 -26.56 1.58 -4.01
CA ASP A 18 -27.73 0.96 -4.66
C ASP A 18 -28.13 1.74 -5.91
N LEU A 19 -28.18 3.08 -5.84
CA LEU A 19 -28.46 3.91 -7.01
C LEU A 19 -27.40 3.71 -8.09
N VAL A 20 -26.11 3.80 -7.77
CA VAL A 20 -25.02 3.62 -8.74
C VAL A 20 -25.08 2.24 -9.39
N HIS A 21 -25.52 1.20 -8.67
CA HIS A 21 -25.68 -0.13 -9.23
C HIS A 21 -26.79 -0.21 -10.29
N THR A 22 -27.83 0.61 -10.18
CA THR A 22 -28.92 0.67 -11.16
C THR A 22 -28.61 1.48 -12.41
N LEU A 23 -27.49 2.24 -12.41
CA LEU A 23 -27.09 3.08 -13.53
C LEU A 23 -26.52 2.28 -14.71
N THR A 24 -26.69 2.80 -15.91
CA THR A 24 -25.96 2.33 -17.11
C THR A 24 -24.47 2.68 -16.99
N GLU A 25 -23.62 2.09 -17.84
CA GLU A 25 -22.19 2.44 -17.85
C GLU A 25 -21.94 3.91 -18.21
N GLU A 26 -22.73 4.48 -19.13
CA GLU A 26 -22.64 5.90 -19.51
C GLU A 26 -23.04 6.83 -18.34
N GLU A 27 -24.07 6.46 -17.59
CA GLU A 27 -24.49 7.19 -16.41
C GLU A 27 -23.44 7.11 -15.28
N LYS A 28 -22.80 5.95 -15.09
CA LYS A 28 -21.68 5.80 -14.14
C LYS A 28 -20.49 6.68 -14.53
N GLU A 29 -20.17 6.76 -15.82
CA GLU A 29 -19.12 7.64 -16.33
C GLU A 29 -19.45 9.12 -16.06
N ALA A 30 -20.69 9.55 -16.32
CA ALA A 30 -21.13 10.90 -15.98
C ALA A 30 -21.05 11.20 -14.47
N VAL A 31 -21.36 10.22 -13.61
CA VAL A 31 -21.19 10.36 -12.16
C VAL A 31 -19.72 10.51 -11.78
N ASN A 32 -18.83 9.70 -12.34
CA ASN A 32 -17.39 9.79 -12.07
C ASN A 32 -16.79 11.12 -12.52
N GLU A 33 -17.19 11.65 -13.68
CA GLU A 33 -16.76 12.98 -14.14
C GLU A 33 -17.23 14.10 -13.20
N ASN A 34 -18.47 14.01 -12.71
CA ASN A 34 -18.96 14.96 -11.70
C ASN A 34 -18.16 14.86 -10.39
N ILE A 35 -17.82 13.65 -9.94
CA ILE A 35 -16.98 13.46 -8.75
C ILE A 35 -15.58 14.04 -9.00
N LYS A 36 -15.00 13.81 -10.17
CA LYS A 36 -13.70 14.36 -10.57
C LYS A 36 -13.69 15.89 -10.48
N ASN A 37 -14.72 16.55 -11.04
CA ASN A 37 -14.85 18.01 -10.98
C ASN A 37 -14.96 18.57 -9.55
N ILE A 38 -15.46 17.79 -8.60
CA ILE A 38 -15.57 18.18 -7.18
C ILE A 38 -14.27 17.93 -6.41
N LEU A 39 -13.62 16.78 -6.67
CA LEU A 39 -12.48 16.32 -5.86
C LEU A 39 -11.13 16.79 -6.41
N TYR A 40 -11.02 17.04 -7.72
CA TYR A 40 -9.75 17.41 -8.34
C TYR A 40 -9.51 18.90 -8.15
N LYS A 41 -8.35 19.23 -7.58
CA LYS A 41 -7.98 20.63 -7.33
C LYS A 41 -7.48 21.26 -8.62
N ALA A 42 -7.97 22.46 -8.94
CA ALA A 42 -7.49 23.23 -10.08
C ALA A 42 -6.02 23.63 -9.96
N ASN A 43 -5.55 23.89 -8.73
CA ASN A 43 -4.16 24.19 -8.42
C ASN A 43 -3.57 23.03 -7.60
N LEU A 44 -2.61 22.32 -8.20
CA LEU A 44 -1.93 21.19 -7.55
C LEU A 44 -0.60 21.65 -6.92
N PRO A 45 -0.22 21.11 -5.75
CA PRO A 45 1.10 21.34 -5.18
C PRO A 45 2.20 20.70 -6.04
N HIS A 46 3.43 21.20 -5.91
CA HIS A 46 4.57 20.65 -6.64
C HIS A 46 4.97 19.27 -6.10
N LEU A 47 5.09 18.28 -6.99
CA LEU A 47 5.28 16.88 -6.64
C LEU A 47 6.51 16.63 -5.74
N CYS A 48 7.68 17.17 -6.12
CA CYS A 48 8.92 16.96 -5.37
C CYS A 48 8.89 17.66 -4.00
N GLU A 49 8.27 18.84 -3.93
CA GLU A 49 8.17 19.61 -2.69
C GLU A 49 7.23 18.90 -1.72
N THR A 50 6.12 18.35 -2.22
CA THR A 50 5.22 17.49 -1.44
C THR A 50 5.98 16.29 -0.88
N LEU A 51 6.66 15.52 -1.73
CA LEU A 51 7.33 14.28 -1.31
C LEU A 51 8.34 14.55 -0.19
N CYS A 52 9.20 15.55 -0.37
CA CYS A 52 10.18 15.90 0.65
C CYS A 52 9.54 16.63 1.85
N GLY A 53 8.41 17.30 1.65
CA GLY A 53 7.59 17.88 2.73
C GLY A 53 7.05 16.81 3.68
N LEU A 54 6.54 15.69 3.15
CA LEU A 54 6.07 14.55 3.94
C LEU A 54 7.18 13.93 4.81
N VAL A 55 8.40 13.88 4.28
CA VAL A 55 9.60 13.44 5.01
C VAL A 55 9.93 14.42 6.13
N LYS A 56 9.96 15.73 5.85
CA LYS A 56 10.23 16.77 6.86
C LYS A 56 9.20 16.75 7.98
N ASN A 57 7.94 16.49 7.63
CA ASN A 57 6.84 16.44 8.57
C ASN A 57 6.65 15.05 9.20
N ALA A 58 7.54 14.07 8.92
CA ALA A 58 7.47 12.72 9.46
C ALA A 58 7.30 12.69 10.97
N LYS A 59 8.06 13.52 11.68
CA LYS A 59 7.97 13.60 13.14
C LYS A 59 6.60 14.08 13.63
N GLN A 60 5.96 14.99 12.90
CA GLN A 60 4.66 15.56 13.27
C GLN A 60 3.54 14.54 13.07
N TRP A 61 3.46 13.89 11.89
CA TRP A 61 2.42 12.90 11.68
C TRP A 61 2.67 11.60 12.46
N ILE A 62 3.92 11.19 12.69
CA ILE A 62 4.22 10.12 13.66
C ILE A 62 3.83 10.55 15.09
N GLY A 63 4.12 11.78 15.49
CA GLY A 63 3.73 12.30 16.80
C GLY A 63 2.22 12.26 17.02
N ASN A 64 1.49 12.86 16.08
CA ASN A 64 0.04 13.02 16.11
C ASN A 64 -0.69 11.67 15.97
N ASP A 65 -0.31 10.85 14.99
CA ASP A 65 -1.04 9.62 14.64
C ASP A 65 -0.59 8.41 15.48
N PHE A 66 0.65 8.42 15.99
CA PHE A 66 1.27 7.23 16.61
C PHE A 66 1.56 7.40 18.11
N LEU A 67 2.10 8.53 18.57
CA LEU A 67 2.46 8.71 19.99
C LEU A 67 1.32 9.25 20.85
N GLU A 68 0.55 10.23 20.36
CA GLU A 68 -0.53 10.84 21.16
C GLU A 68 -1.78 9.96 21.24
N TYR A 69 -2.16 9.26 20.16
CA TYR A 69 -3.24 8.24 20.23
C TYR A 69 -2.89 7.07 21.15
N SER A 70 -1.60 6.68 21.23
CA SER A 70 -1.14 5.62 22.12
C SER A 70 -1.16 5.98 23.61
N ARG A 71 -1.37 7.26 23.96
CA ARG A 71 -1.57 7.72 25.36
C ARG A 71 -3.02 7.55 25.84
N ARG A 72 -3.95 7.15 24.97
CA ARG A 72 -5.29 6.70 25.37
C ARG A 72 -5.20 5.20 25.72
N PRO A 73 -5.38 4.80 27.00
CA PRO A 73 -5.17 3.42 27.45
C PRO A 73 -6.03 2.37 26.73
N GLU A 74 -7.06 2.79 26.01
CA GLU A 74 -7.99 1.94 25.27
C GLU A 74 -7.52 1.63 23.83
N TRP A 75 -6.46 2.29 23.34
CA TRP A 75 -6.04 2.30 21.92
C TRP A 75 -4.52 2.10 21.75
N TYR A 76 -3.97 1.02 22.33
CA TYR A 76 -2.54 0.66 22.25
C TYR A 76 -2.07 0.35 20.81
N SER A 77 -1.91 1.34 19.94
CA SER A 77 -1.39 1.13 18.57
C SER A 77 0.11 0.87 18.57
N SER A 78 0.92 1.52 19.41
CA SER A 78 2.40 1.47 19.34
C SER A 78 3.06 0.19 19.86
N ARG A 79 2.31 -0.71 20.52
CA ARG A 79 2.80 -2.03 21.01
C ARG A 79 2.03 -3.23 20.45
N THR A 80 1.11 -2.99 19.52
CA THR A 80 0.33 -4.03 18.84
C THR A 80 0.88 -4.28 17.44
N SER A 81 0.30 -5.25 16.75
CA SER A 81 0.48 -5.55 15.32
C SER A 81 0.39 -4.30 14.43
N TRP A 82 -0.51 -3.35 14.75
CA TRP A 82 -0.65 -2.07 14.06
C TRP A 82 0.61 -1.21 14.19
N GLY A 83 1.21 -1.13 15.38
CA GLY A 83 2.40 -0.33 15.60
C GLY A 83 3.63 -0.87 14.88
N PHE A 84 3.71 -2.20 14.76
CA PHE A 84 4.69 -2.85 13.91
C PHE A 84 4.52 -2.42 12.46
N ALA A 85 3.33 -2.60 11.89
CA ALA A 85 3.09 -2.32 10.48
C ALA A 85 3.16 -0.83 10.11
N ILE A 86 2.74 0.09 10.97
CA ILE A 86 2.90 1.53 10.76
C ILE A 86 4.37 1.93 10.76
N GLN A 87 5.16 1.46 11.75
CA GLN A 87 6.58 1.83 11.82
C GLN A 87 7.37 1.26 10.65
N THR A 88 7.12 0.00 10.26
CA THR A 88 7.83 -0.58 9.12
C THR A 88 7.42 0.08 7.81
N LEU A 89 6.15 0.44 7.65
CA LEU A 89 5.67 1.20 6.51
C LEU A 89 6.28 2.61 6.44
N GLY A 90 6.30 3.35 7.55
CA GLY A 90 6.90 4.67 7.63
C GLY A 90 8.40 4.64 7.34
N ALA A 91 9.11 3.66 7.88
CA ALA A 91 10.53 3.45 7.61
C ALA A 91 10.80 3.05 6.15
N LEU A 92 9.94 2.20 5.56
CA LEU A 92 9.99 1.86 4.14
C LEU A 92 9.80 3.10 3.27
N PHE A 93 8.83 3.96 3.59
CA PHE A 93 8.65 5.25 2.90
C PHE A 93 9.93 6.09 2.92
N ILE A 94 10.54 6.29 4.10
CA ILE A 94 11.79 7.03 4.24
C ILE A 94 12.92 6.41 3.41
N ALA A 95 13.07 5.09 3.46
CA ALA A 95 14.08 4.37 2.68
C ALA A 95 13.91 4.57 1.17
N LYS A 96 12.66 4.47 0.67
CA LYS A 96 12.33 4.67 -0.74
C LYS A 96 12.47 6.13 -1.20
N ALA A 97 12.24 7.09 -0.30
CA ALA A 97 12.38 8.51 -0.58
C ALA A 97 13.84 9.02 -0.50
N ALA A 98 14.74 8.30 0.18
CA ALA A 98 16.14 8.69 0.38
C ALA A 98 16.91 9.07 -0.91
N PRO A 99 16.69 8.41 -2.06
CA PRO A 99 17.33 8.82 -3.31
C PRO A 99 16.82 10.17 -3.86
N LEU A 100 15.60 10.58 -3.50
CA LEU A 100 14.91 11.78 -4.02
C LEU A 100 15.00 12.98 -3.07
N CYS A 101 15.15 12.74 -1.76
CA CYS A 101 15.13 13.77 -0.73
C CYS A 101 16.35 13.62 0.21
N PRO A 102 17.24 14.64 0.32
CA PRO A 102 18.39 14.60 1.22
C PRO A 102 18.02 14.32 2.69
N GLU A 103 16.91 14.88 3.16
CA GLU A 103 16.42 14.69 4.52
C GLU A 103 16.00 13.23 4.76
N ALA A 104 15.43 12.57 3.75
CA ALA A 104 15.07 11.15 3.84
C ALA A 104 16.32 10.26 3.90
N LYS A 105 17.39 10.65 3.20
CA LYS A 105 18.68 9.95 3.27
C LYS A 105 19.27 10.00 4.67
N GLU A 106 19.27 11.17 5.31
CA GLU A 106 19.75 11.30 6.70
C GLU A 106 18.93 10.44 7.67
N GLU A 107 17.60 10.45 7.55
CA GLU A 107 16.74 9.61 8.39
C GLU A 107 16.92 8.12 8.11
N PHE A 108 17.09 7.72 6.84
CA PHE A 108 17.38 6.33 6.49
C PHE A 108 18.70 5.84 7.09
N ASP A 109 19.74 6.67 7.09
CA ASP A 109 21.02 6.36 7.73
C ASP A 109 20.87 6.15 9.24
N LYS A 110 20.00 6.94 9.90
CA LYS A 110 19.68 6.76 11.32
C LYS A 110 18.93 5.44 11.55
N ILE A 111 17.95 5.10 10.70
CA ILE A 111 17.20 3.83 10.78
C ILE A 111 18.16 2.63 10.68
N VAL A 112 19.05 2.62 9.67
CA VAL A 112 20.01 1.52 9.48
C VAL A 112 20.91 1.37 10.71
N ARG A 113 21.44 2.49 11.22
CA ARG A 113 22.29 2.49 12.42
C ARG A 113 21.54 1.94 13.62
N ASP A 114 20.32 2.41 13.87
CA ASP A 114 19.52 2.00 15.03
C ASP A 114 19.14 0.52 14.96
N MET A 115 18.72 0.03 13.78
CA MET A 115 18.42 -1.39 13.59
C MET A 115 19.65 -2.30 13.70
N SER A 116 20.86 -1.77 13.44
CA SER A 116 22.11 -2.54 13.51
C SER A 116 22.72 -2.66 14.92
N LYS A 117 22.12 -2.05 15.94
CA LYS A 117 22.61 -2.15 17.33
C LYS A 117 22.43 -3.57 17.87
N ASP A 118 23.32 -4.02 18.76
CA ASP A 118 23.14 -5.31 19.43
C ASP A 118 21.96 -5.30 20.40
N GLN A 119 21.15 -6.37 20.39
CA GLN A 119 19.98 -6.51 21.28
C GLN A 119 20.35 -6.43 22.78
N VAL A 120 21.58 -6.82 23.15
CA VAL A 120 22.11 -6.78 24.52
C VAL A 120 22.20 -5.34 25.08
N HIS A 121 22.28 -4.32 24.21
CA HIS A 121 22.34 -2.91 24.63
C HIS A 121 20.99 -2.17 24.55
N VAL A 122 19.94 -2.80 24.04
CA VAL A 122 18.62 -2.17 23.88
C VAL A 122 17.85 -2.09 25.21
N GLN A 123 18.00 -3.08 26.11
CA GLN A 123 17.39 -3.03 27.45
C GLN A 123 17.93 -1.88 28.31
N SER A 124 19.16 -1.42 28.04
CA SER A 124 19.74 -0.24 28.70
C SER A 124 19.50 1.08 27.94
N ALA A 125 19.06 1.02 26.67
CA ALA A 125 18.84 2.18 25.82
C ALA A 125 17.41 2.74 25.87
N GLN A 126 16.48 2.03 26.53
CA GLN A 126 15.12 2.55 26.79
C GLN A 126 15.14 3.82 27.66
N ASP A 127 16.21 4.06 28.41
CA ASP A 127 16.40 5.26 29.23
C ASP A 127 17.29 6.33 28.58
N ALA A 128 17.88 6.10 27.39
CA ALA A 128 18.87 7.00 26.80
C ALA A 128 18.85 7.04 25.26
N CYS A 129 17.78 7.62 24.67
CA CYS A 129 17.79 8.55 23.52
C CYS A 129 16.47 8.51 22.72
N PRO A 130 15.59 9.52 22.84
CA PRO A 130 14.41 9.65 22.00
C PRO A 130 14.73 10.37 20.68
N SER A 131 15.75 9.93 19.93
CA SER A 131 16.19 10.61 18.70
C SER A 131 15.70 9.98 17.41
N SER A 132 15.17 8.75 17.44
CA SER A 132 14.73 8.02 16.24
C SER A 132 13.25 8.24 15.97
N LEU A 133 12.87 8.44 14.70
CA LEU A 133 11.47 8.52 14.27
C LEU A 133 10.73 7.19 14.46
N PHE A 134 11.44 6.06 14.48
CA PHE A 134 10.86 4.72 14.53
C PHE A 134 11.54 3.86 15.63
N PRO A 135 11.37 4.21 16.91
CA PRO A 135 12.17 3.68 18.00
C PRO A 135 11.96 2.19 18.29
N ASN A 136 10.84 1.58 17.84
CA ASN A 136 10.57 0.17 18.13
C ASN A 136 10.89 -0.77 16.97
N LEU A 137 11.39 -0.29 15.81
CA LEU A 137 11.69 -1.14 14.65
C LEU A 137 12.58 -2.34 15.00
N GLN A 138 13.62 -2.09 15.79
CA GLN A 138 14.53 -3.13 16.24
C GLN A 138 13.86 -4.11 17.22
N ALA A 139 12.96 -3.62 18.08
CA ALA A 139 12.21 -4.45 19.01
C ALA A 139 11.26 -5.41 18.30
N TYR A 140 10.77 -5.07 17.10
CA TYR A 140 9.91 -5.95 16.30
C TYR A 140 10.64 -7.08 15.56
N ALA A 141 11.98 -6.99 15.44
CA ALA A 141 12.78 -8.09 14.87
C ALA A 141 12.65 -9.38 15.69
N LEU A 142 12.52 -9.28 17.02
CA LEU A 142 12.45 -10.42 17.93
C LEU A 142 11.09 -11.15 17.89
N PRO A 143 9.93 -10.47 17.97
CA PRO A 143 8.63 -11.09 17.75
C PRO A 143 8.48 -11.73 16.37
N LEU A 144 9.02 -11.14 15.29
CA LEU A 144 8.93 -11.75 13.96
C LEU A 144 9.59 -13.14 13.90
N ALA A 145 10.76 -13.30 14.54
CA ALA A 145 11.41 -14.59 14.68
C ALA A 145 10.58 -15.58 15.53
N LEU A 146 9.81 -15.09 16.51
CA LEU A 146 8.98 -15.91 17.38
C LEU A 146 7.61 -16.28 16.77
N VAL A 147 7.09 -15.49 15.83
CA VAL A 147 5.79 -15.69 15.14
C VAL A 147 5.97 -16.44 13.81
N GLN A 148 7.17 -16.96 13.50
CA GLN A 148 7.46 -17.69 12.25
C GLN A 148 6.52 -18.87 11.99
N ASN A 149 6.03 -19.52 13.04
CA ASN A 149 5.23 -20.76 12.94
C ASN A 149 3.85 -20.61 13.60
N GLN A 150 3.30 -19.40 13.63
CA GLN A 150 1.98 -19.13 14.23
C GLN A 150 1.10 -18.41 13.23
N LEU A 151 -0.17 -18.83 13.16
CA LEU A 151 -1.16 -18.12 12.34
C LEU A 151 -1.24 -16.66 12.76
N PRO A 152 -1.32 -15.72 11.81
CA PRO A 152 -1.44 -14.31 12.13
C PRO A 152 -2.68 -14.05 12.98
N ILE A 153 -2.51 -13.17 13.97
CA ILE A 153 -3.58 -12.76 14.88
C ILE A 153 -4.52 -11.72 14.25
N ASP A 154 -4.02 -10.93 13.29
CA ASP A 154 -4.77 -9.92 12.53
C ASP A 154 -4.04 -9.49 11.23
N SER A 155 -4.70 -8.69 10.37
CA SER A 155 -4.14 -8.23 9.08
C SER A 155 -2.87 -7.37 9.20
N PRO A 156 -2.73 -6.46 10.18
CA PRO A 156 -1.52 -5.65 10.32
C PRO A 156 -0.25 -6.48 10.49
N VAL A 157 -0.29 -7.65 11.14
CA VAL A 157 0.90 -8.53 11.20
C VAL A 157 1.42 -8.87 9.80
N ILE A 158 0.52 -9.18 8.88
CA ILE A 158 0.88 -9.58 7.50
C ILE A 158 1.49 -8.39 6.76
N TYR A 159 0.81 -7.24 6.76
CA TYR A 159 1.31 -6.03 6.10
C TYR A 159 2.64 -5.57 6.70
N GLY A 160 2.80 -5.66 8.02
CA GLY A 160 4.05 -5.34 8.69
C GLY A 160 5.21 -6.21 8.24
N LYS A 161 5.00 -7.53 8.09
CA LYS A 161 6.01 -8.46 7.54
C LYS A 161 6.40 -8.08 6.12
N GLN A 162 5.42 -7.77 5.26
CA GLN A 162 5.66 -7.34 3.88
C GLN A 162 6.53 -6.07 3.84
N PHE A 163 6.13 -5.01 4.55
CA PHE A 163 6.88 -3.75 4.56
C PHE A 163 8.27 -3.91 5.17
N TYR A 164 8.41 -4.76 6.20
CA TYR A 164 9.69 -5.04 6.83
C TYR A 164 10.65 -5.78 5.90
N SER A 165 10.18 -6.80 5.17
CA SER A 165 10.99 -7.48 4.15
C SER A 165 11.50 -6.49 3.10
N LEU A 166 10.62 -5.62 2.59
CA LEU A 166 11.00 -4.60 1.61
C LEU A 166 12.02 -3.60 2.18
N LEU A 167 11.82 -3.15 3.42
CA LEU A 167 12.77 -2.27 4.10
C LEU A 167 14.15 -2.94 4.24
N LEU A 168 14.19 -4.21 4.65
CA LEU A 168 15.44 -4.97 4.78
C LEU A 168 16.15 -5.13 3.43
N LYS A 169 15.41 -5.35 2.34
CA LYS A 169 15.97 -5.38 0.99
C LYS A 169 16.62 -4.03 0.62
N ASP A 170 15.97 -2.92 0.95
CA ASP A 170 16.54 -1.58 0.70
C ASP A 170 17.76 -1.29 1.58
N ILE A 171 17.74 -1.71 2.86
CA ILE A 171 18.90 -1.62 3.74
C ILE A 171 20.07 -2.42 3.15
N LEU A 172 19.84 -3.64 2.68
CA LEU A 172 20.90 -4.50 2.12
C LEU A 172 21.50 -3.96 0.81
N LYS A 173 20.78 -3.06 0.11
CA LYS A 173 21.26 -2.33 -1.08
C LYS A 173 22.11 -1.10 -0.72
N LYS A 174 22.14 -0.70 0.56
CA LYS A 174 22.88 0.48 1.02
C LYS A 174 24.39 0.24 0.98
N ASP A 175 25.10 1.16 0.34
CA ASP A 175 26.57 1.22 0.40
C ASP A 175 27.07 1.51 1.83
N GLY A 176 28.20 0.89 2.19
CA GLY A 176 28.86 1.14 3.48
C GLY A 176 28.39 0.28 4.65
N LEU A 177 27.55 -0.73 4.41
CA LEU A 177 27.27 -1.75 5.43
C LEU A 177 28.52 -2.58 5.76
N LEU A 178 28.83 -2.73 7.05
CA LEU A 178 29.88 -3.62 7.51
C LEU A 178 29.48 -5.09 7.30
N PRO A 179 30.42 -6.04 7.11
CA PRO A 179 30.09 -7.44 6.86
C PRO A 179 29.16 -8.08 7.90
N HIS A 180 29.34 -7.76 9.18
CA HIS A 180 28.48 -8.28 10.25
C HIS A 180 27.07 -7.66 10.22
N GLN A 181 26.92 -6.38 9.85
CA GLN A 181 25.62 -5.73 9.67
C GLN A 181 24.87 -6.34 8.48
N LYS A 182 25.59 -6.58 7.37
CA LYS A 182 25.03 -7.25 6.20
C LYS A 182 24.51 -8.65 6.55
N LEU A 183 25.31 -9.44 7.25
CA LEU A 183 24.90 -10.78 7.71
C LEU A 183 23.70 -10.71 8.66
N TYR A 184 23.69 -9.76 9.61
CA TYR A 184 22.57 -9.55 10.51
C TYR A 184 21.26 -9.25 9.76
N PHE A 185 21.27 -8.29 8.84
CA PHE A 185 20.09 -7.94 8.05
C PHE A 185 19.66 -9.06 7.09
N GLN A 186 20.61 -9.84 6.56
CA GLN A 186 20.30 -11.03 5.76
C GLN A 186 19.55 -12.07 6.59
N ASN A 187 20.00 -12.36 7.81
CA ASN A 187 19.33 -13.32 8.70
C ASN A 187 17.93 -12.83 9.09
N LEU A 188 17.74 -11.53 9.33
CA LEU A 188 16.42 -10.95 9.57
C LEU A 188 15.51 -11.06 8.34
N LEU A 189 16.05 -10.84 7.14
CA LEU A 189 15.29 -10.95 5.90
C LEU A 189 14.84 -12.38 5.67
N GLU A 190 15.74 -13.36 5.84
CA GLU A 190 15.42 -14.78 5.75
C GLU A 190 14.35 -15.17 6.76
N SER A 191 14.49 -14.73 8.01
CA SER A 191 13.51 -14.98 9.07
C SER A 191 12.13 -14.40 8.75
N THR A 192 12.11 -13.21 8.13
CA THR A 192 10.87 -12.54 7.71
C THR A 192 10.24 -13.27 6.53
N HIS A 193 11.03 -13.70 5.54
CA HIS A 193 10.55 -14.48 4.40
C HIS A 193 9.97 -15.83 4.84
N GLN A 194 10.61 -16.55 5.76
CA GLN A 194 10.07 -17.79 6.33
C GLN A 194 8.68 -17.57 6.96
N SER A 195 8.48 -16.45 7.65
CA SER A 195 7.18 -16.10 8.24
C SER A 195 6.12 -15.72 7.19
N ILE A 196 6.52 -15.07 6.09
CA ILE A 196 5.62 -14.79 4.95
C ILE A 196 5.27 -16.09 4.23
N ASP A 197 6.22 -17.00 4.04
CA ASP A 197 6.00 -18.32 3.45
C ASP A 197 5.00 -19.13 4.29
N PHE A 198 5.14 -19.09 5.62
CA PHE A 198 4.16 -19.71 6.51
C PHE A 198 2.75 -19.14 6.29
N ASP A 199 2.60 -17.80 6.23
CA ASP A 199 1.31 -17.14 5.97
C ASP A 199 0.72 -17.55 4.61
N ILE A 200 1.55 -17.68 3.57
CA ILE A 200 1.11 -18.11 2.23
C ILE A 200 0.71 -19.58 2.23
N GLN A 201 1.48 -20.47 2.88
CA GLN A 201 1.20 -21.90 2.95
C GLN A 201 -0.10 -22.20 3.69
N HIS A 202 -0.43 -21.39 4.70
CA HIS A 202 -1.65 -21.50 5.49
C HIS A 202 -2.73 -20.52 5.05
N ALA A 203 -2.59 -19.90 3.88
CA ALA A 203 -3.53 -18.89 3.39
C ALA A 203 -4.97 -19.39 3.37
N GLU A 204 -5.20 -20.64 2.94
CA GLU A 204 -6.52 -21.28 2.92
C GLU A 204 -7.11 -21.41 4.34
N GLU A 205 -6.33 -21.87 5.31
CA GLU A 205 -6.74 -21.96 6.72
C GLU A 205 -7.02 -20.56 7.32
N ILE A 206 -6.19 -19.57 6.97
CA ILE A 206 -6.37 -18.18 7.39
C ILE A 206 -7.64 -17.58 6.76
N PHE A 207 -7.97 -17.94 5.52
CA PHE A 207 -9.23 -17.54 4.89
C PHE A 207 -10.45 -18.14 5.61
N GLU A 208 -10.36 -19.38 6.12
CA GLU A 208 -11.47 -20.09 6.76
C GLU A 208 -11.75 -19.65 8.21
N LYS A 209 -10.81 -18.93 8.84
CA LYS A 209 -10.93 -18.47 10.23
C LYS A 209 -12.08 -17.45 10.39
N LYS A 210 -13.23 -17.89 10.93
CA LYS A 210 -14.40 -17.04 11.21
C LYS A 210 -14.10 -16.01 12.30
N GLY A 211 -14.60 -14.77 12.13
CA GLY A 211 -14.83 -13.84 13.25
C GLY A 211 -14.04 -12.52 13.29
N SER A 212 -13.23 -12.17 12.30
CA SER A 212 -12.41 -10.93 12.36
C SER A 212 -12.35 -10.09 11.08
N GLY A 213 -13.09 -10.45 10.03
CA GLY A 213 -12.84 -9.92 8.68
C GLY A 213 -11.53 -10.52 8.15
N SER A 214 -11.55 -11.03 6.92
CA SER A 214 -10.48 -11.88 6.36
C SER A 214 -9.07 -11.33 6.60
N ILE A 215 -8.37 -11.87 7.61
CA ILE A 215 -7.07 -11.42 8.13
C ILE A 215 -6.02 -11.35 7.01
N PHE A 216 -6.04 -12.38 6.17
CA PHE A 216 -5.38 -12.43 4.87
C PHE A 216 -6.52 -12.55 3.85
N ASN A 217 -6.53 -11.75 2.79
CA ASN A 217 -7.55 -11.82 1.74
C ASN A 217 -6.84 -11.83 0.37
N THR A 218 -7.57 -11.79 -0.75
CA THR A 218 -6.93 -11.82 -2.08
C THR A 218 -5.90 -10.70 -2.27
N TYR A 219 -6.18 -9.50 -1.73
CA TYR A 219 -5.24 -8.38 -1.74
C TYR A 219 -3.99 -8.65 -0.88
N GLY A 220 -4.17 -9.14 0.34
CA GLY A 220 -3.08 -9.54 1.22
C GLY A 220 -2.17 -10.60 0.59
N LEU A 221 -2.77 -11.63 -0.03
CA LEU A 221 -2.04 -12.67 -0.74
C LEU A 221 -1.22 -12.12 -1.91
N ALA A 222 -1.84 -11.30 -2.77
CA ALA A 222 -1.17 -10.72 -3.93
C ALA A 222 0.01 -9.83 -3.53
N THR A 223 -0.17 -9.00 -2.51
CA THR A 223 0.90 -8.11 -1.99
C THR A 223 2.03 -8.87 -1.30
N SER A 224 1.72 -9.99 -0.62
CA SER A 224 2.74 -10.91 -0.11
C SER A 224 3.54 -11.54 -1.26
N LEU A 225 2.88 -11.95 -2.34
CA LEU A 225 3.54 -12.56 -3.51
C LEU A 225 4.38 -11.58 -4.32
N ILE A 226 4.01 -10.29 -4.35
CA ILE A 226 4.87 -9.22 -4.86
C ILE A 226 6.13 -9.10 -4.00
N THR A 227 5.99 -9.20 -2.67
CA THR A 227 7.12 -9.04 -1.75
C THR A 227 8.05 -10.26 -1.77
N HIS A 228 7.48 -11.46 -1.75
CA HIS A 228 8.14 -12.74 -1.66
C HIS A 228 7.39 -13.78 -2.52
N PRO A 229 7.82 -13.99 -3.78
CA PRO A 229 7.15 -14.90 -4.71
C PRO A 229 7.15 -16.36 -4.23
N GLN A 230 5.98 -17.02 -4.29
CA GLN A 230 5.81 -18.40 -3.82
C GLN A 230 4.76 -19.14 -4.69
N GLU A 231 5.11 -20.32 -5.21
CA GLU A 231 4.33 -21.03 -6.25
C GLU A 231 2.93 -21.47 -5.80
N ARG A 232 2.79 -21.98 -4.57
CA ARG A 232 1.48 -22.35 -3.99
C ARG A 232 0.58 -21.12 -3.87
N GLY A 233 1.13 -19.99 -3.45
CA GLY A 233 0.39 -18.73 -3.37
C GLY A 233 -0.07 -18.25 -4.73
N PHE A 234 0.74 -18.35 -5.78
CA PHE A 234 0.28 -18.05 -7.15
C PHE A 234 -0.82 -18.99 -7.63
N THR A 235 -0.72 -20.28 -7.30
CA THR A 235 -1.77 -21.27 -7.61
C THR A 235 -3.09 -20.88 -6.96
N LEU A 236 -3.06 -20.54 -5.67
CA LEU A 236 -4.22 -20.09 -4.92
C LEU A 236 -4.76 -18.75 -5.46
N LEU A 237 -3.88 -17.80 -5.78
CA LEU A 237 -4.28 -16.49 -6.30
C LEU A 237 -5.04 -16.61 -7.63
N LYS A 238 -4.64 -17.52 -8.52
CA LYS A 238 -5.34 -17.79 -9.79
C LYS A 238 -6.77 -18.31 -9.60
N THR A 239 -7.13 -18.85 -8.43
CA THR A 239 -8.51 -19.26 -8.14
C THR A 239 -9.45 -18.10 -7.81
N THR A 240 -8.92 -16.88 -7.63
CA THR A 240 -9.69 -15.72 -7.18
C THR A 240 -10.39 -14.96 -8.31
N PHE A 241 -10.23 -15.37 -9.56
CA PHE A 241 -10.88 -14.77 -10.73
C PHE A 241 -11.13 -15.81 -11.83
N ASN A 242 -12.04 -15.51 -12.75
CA ASN A 242 -12.24 -16.29 -13.98
C ASN A 242 -11.34 -15.73 -15.09
N GLU A 243 -10.66 -16.59 -15.85
CA GLU A 243 -9.86 -16.17 -17.01
C GLU A 243 -10.68 -15.45 -18.08
N ASP A 244 -11.97 -15.78 -18.22
CA ASP A 244 -12.89 -15.08 -19.15
C ASP A 244 -13.34 -13.70 -18.63
N ALA A 245 -13.13 -13.43 -17.34
CA ALA A 245 -13.45 -12.16 -16.70
C ALA A 245 -12.33 -11.77 -15.71
N PRO A 246 -11.10 -11.52 -16.21
CA PRO A 246 -9.89 -11.47 -15.37
C PRO A 246 -9.90 -10.30 -14.38
N LEU A 247 -10.69 -9.27 -14.66
CA LEU A 247 -10.83 -8.11 -13.79
C LEU A 247 -11.79 -8.36 -12.62
N ASN A 248 -12.59 -9.42 -12.64
CA ASN A 248 -13.56 -9.76 -11.59
C ASN A 248 -12.90 -10.50 -10.42
N VAL A 249 -11.96 -9.83 -9.75
CA VAL A 249 -11.18 -10.40 -8.64
C VAL A 249 -11.99 -10.44 -7.35
N GLN A 250 -12.19 -11.64 -6.84
CA GLN A 250 -12.90 -11.91 -5.60
C GLN A 250 -12.17 -11.30 -4.40
N TYR A 251 -12.92 -10.80 -3.42
CA TYR A 251 -12.37 -10.32 -2.16
C TYR A 251 -11.63 -11.42 -1.37
N SER A 252 -12.19 -12.63 -1.36
CA SER A 252 -11.63 -13.83 -0.75
C SER A 252 -12.03 -15.02 -1.63
N PRO A 253 -11.20 -16.06 -1.76
CA PRO A 253 -11.53 -17.27 -2.52
C PRO A 253 -12.68 -18.12 -1.93
N GLN A 254 -13.34 -17.66 -0.85
CA GLN A 254 -14.52 -18.32 -0.30
C GLN A 254 -15.71 -18.33 -1.28
N LYS A 255 -16.38 -19.49 -1.39
CA LYS A 255 -17.61 -19.72 -2.18
C LYS A 255 -18.79 -18.77 -1.90
N TYR A 256 -18.79 -18.02 -0.80
CA TYR A 256 -20.00 -17.36 -0.28
C TYR A 256 -20.05 -15.83 -0.41
N GLN A 257 -19.05 -15.17 -0.99
CA GLN A 257 -19.13 -13.72 -1.22
C GLN A 257 -18.58 -13.34 -2.59
N PRO A 258 -19.42 -13.31 -3.64
CA PRO A 258 -19.03 -12.83 -4.96
C PRO A 258 -18.93 -11.29 -4.93
N LYS A 259 -18.02 -10.73 -4.13
CA LYS A 259 -17.59 -9.33 -4.20
C LYS A 259 -16.57 -9.20 -5.33
N GLY A 260 -16.97 -9.57 -6.54
CA GLY A 260 -16.11 -9.69 -7.72
C GLY A 260 -16.58 -8.85 -8.89
N SER A 261 -17.46 -7.86 -8.70
CA SER A 261 -17.83 -6.98 -9.80
C SER A 261 -16.61 -6.23 -10.31
N HIS A 262 -16.62 -5.88 -11.59
CA HIS A 262 -15.55 -5.14 -12.27
C HIS A 262 -15.19 -3.83 -11.52
N ARG A 263 -16.21 -3.11 -11.02
CA ARG A 263 -16.02 -1.92 -10.18
C ARG A 263 -15.48 -2.29 -8.79
N GLY A 264 -16.13 -3.21 -8.09
CA GLY A 264 -15.77 -3.59 -6.72
C GLY A 264 -14.38 -4.22 -6.57
N SER A 265 -13.81 -4.74 -7.67
CA SER A 265 -12.47 -5.33 -7.74
C SER A 265 -11.37 -4.37 -8.19
N ALA A 266 -11.68 -3.14 -8.63
CA ALA A 266 -10.74 -2.22 -9.28
C ALA A 266 -9.42 -2.10 -8.51
N ALA A 267 -9.49 -1.90 -7.19
CA ALA A 267 -8.30 -1.75 -6.35
C ALA A 267 -7.54 -3.06 -6.02
N ARG A 268 -8.18 -4.22 -6.17
CA ARG A 268 -7.55 -5.54 -5.98
C ARG A 268 -6.94 -6.08 -7.27
N ALA A 269 -7.55 -5.77 -8.41
CA ALA A 269 -7.12 -6.28 -9.71
C ALA A 269 -5.67 -5.91 -10.04
N VAL A 270 -5.26 -4.68 -9.69
CA VAL A 270 -3.89 -4.21 -9.92
C VAL A 270 -2.84 -5.07 -9.20
N PRO A 271 -2.84 -5.21 -7.85
CA PRO A 271 -1.84 -6.05 -7.18
C PRO A 271 -1.93 -7.53 -7.59
N VAL A 272 -3.12 -8.06 -7.90
CA VAL A 272 -3.26 -9.44 -8.41
C VAL A 272 -2.51 -9.62 -9.73
N HIS A 273 -2.86 -8.84 -10.76
CA HIS A 273 -2.27 -9.01 -12.08
C HIS A 273 -0.81 -8.57 -12.13
N LEU A 274 -0.41 -7.62 -11.28
CA LEU A 274 0.99 -7.25 -11.11
C LEU A 274 1.81 -8.44 -10.57
N SER A 275 1.33 -9.11 -9.52
CA SER A 275 2.03 -10.26 -8.94
C SER A 275 2.20 -11.40 -9.95
N LEU A 276 1.15 -11.70 -10.74
CA LEU A 276 1.17 -12.75 -11.75
C LEU A 276 2.10 -12.41 -12.91
N TYR A 277 2.05 -11.17 -13.40
CA TYR A 277 2.94 -10.69 -14.46
C TYR A 277 4.42 -10.73 -14.07
N GLN A 278 4.75 -10.35 -12.83
CA GLN A 278 6.14 -10.39 -12.34
C GLN A 278 6.68 -11.81 -12.17
N ALA A 279 5.81 -12.76 -11.82
CA ALA A 279 6.21 -14.15 -11.56
C ALA A 279 6.30 -15.01 -12.84
N GLU A 280 5.56 -14.65 -13.89
CA GLU A 280 5.46 -15.46 -15.10
C GLU A 280 6.72 -15.39 -15.96
N LYS A 281 7.20 -16.58 -16.37
CA LYS A 281 8.42 -16.75 -17.17
C LYS A 281 8.10 -17.15 -18.61
N GLU A 282 6.96 -17.79 -18.85
CA GLU A 282 6.55 -18.21 -20.18
C GLU A 282 6.00 -17.02 -20.98
N ALA A 283 6.63 -16.69 -22.10
CA ALA A 283 6.30 -15.49 -22.89
C ALA A 283 4.80 -15.35 -23.23
N PRO A 284 4.07 -16.40 -23.69
CA PRO A 284 2.64 -16.27 -23.99
C PRO A 284 1.78 -15.93 -22.77
N LYS A 285 2.07 -16.55 -21.62
CA LYS A 285 1.34 -16.29 -20.37
C LYS A 285 1.73 -14.94 -19.78
N LYS A 286 3.00 -14.55 -19.90
CA LYS A 286 3.49 -13.23 -19.45
C LYS A 286 2.80 -12.11 -20.21
N GLU A 287 2.64 -12.27 -21.53
CA GLU A 287 1.91 -11.32 -22.37
C GLU A 287 0.42 -11.25 -22.01
N MET A 288 -0.21 -12.39 -21.72
CA MET A 288 -1.59 -12.41 -21.20
C MET A 288 -1.70 -11.63 -19.87
N HIS A 289 -0.78 -11.86 -18.93
CA HIS A 289 -0.77 -11.13 -17.65
C HIS A 289 -0.43 -9.64 -17.82
N LYS A 290 0.43 -9.27 -18.79
CA LYS A 290 0.67 -7.86 -19.18
C LYS A 290 -0.64 -7.19 -19.63
N LYS A 291 -1.39 -7.84 -20.53
CA LYS A 291 -2.69 -7.31 -21.01
C LYS A 291 -3.72 -7.17 -19.89
N ASN A 292 -3.80 -8.16 -19.00
CA ASN A 292 -4.69 -8.10 -17.83
C ASN A 292 -4.27 -6.98 -16.86
N LEU A 293 -2.97 -6.76 -16.68
CA LEU A 293 -2.46 -5.66 -15.85
C LEU A 293 -2.78 -4.28 -16.46
N LEU A 294 -2.59 -4.10 -17.77
CA LEU A 294 -3.00 -2.87 -18.49
C LEU A 294 -4.50 -2.61 -18.31
N ALA A 295 -5.34 -3.63 -18.54
CA ALA A 295 -6.78 -3.52 -18.36
C ALA A 295 -7.16 -3.22 -16.89
N ALA A 296 -6.43 -3.79 -15.92
CA ALA A 296 -6.64 -3.50 -14.50
C ALA A 296 -6.26 -2.06 -14.13
N LEU A 297 -5.18 -1.52 -14.71
CA LEU A 297 -4.77 -0.12 -14.53
C LEU A 297 -5.80 0.86 -15.12
N LYS A 298 -6.32 0.57 -16.31
CA LYS A 298 -7.42 1.34 -16.91
C LYS A 298 -8.69 1.30 -16.07
N ASN A 299 -9.05 0.12 -15.57
CA ASN A 299 -10.20 -0.01 -14.67
C ASN A 299 -9.99 0.73 -13.35
N TYR A 300 -8.76 0.77 -12.84
CA TYR A 300 -8.39 1.54 -11.66
C TYR A 300 -8.57 3.04 -11.90
N GLU A 301 -8.07 3.56 -13.03
CA GLU A 301 -8.22 4.96 -13.44
C GLU A 301 -9.69 5.35 -13.61
N LYS A 302 -10.48 4.56 -14.35
CA LYS A 302 -11.93 4.78 -14.52
C LYS A 302 -12.67 4.92 -13.19
N ASN A 303 -12.27 4.15 -12.17
CA ASN A 303 -12.93 4.14 -10.85
C ASN A 303 -12.22 4.99 -9.79
N LEU A 304 -11.12 5.67 -10.14
CA LEU A 304 -10.32 6.47 -9.22
C LEU A 304 -11.13 7.60 -8.56
N PRO A 305 -11.99 8.35 -9.28
CA PRO A 305 -12.84 9.37 -8.63
C PRO A 305 -13.75 8.77 -7.56
N SER A 306 -14.37 7.62 -7.83
CA SER A 306 -15.18 6.88 -6.86
C SER A 306 -14.33 6.47 -5.65
N LEU A 307 -13.17 5.83 -5.87
CA LEU A 307 -12.23 5.43 -4.80
C LEU A 307 -11.81 6.62 -3.91
N MET A 308 -11.60 7.80 -4.49
CA MET A 308 -11.32 9.03 -3.74
C MET A 308 -12.53 9.52 -2.94
N ALA A 309 -13.73 9.50 -3.52
CA ALA A 309 -14.95 9.87 -2.81
C ALA A 309 -15.19 8.97 -1.58
N HIS A 310 -14.76 7.70 -1.65
CA HIS A 310 -14.83 6.77 -0.55
C HIS A 310 -13.90 7.11 0.63
N LEU A 311 -12.86 7.91 0.45
CA LEU A 311 -12.08 8.43 1.59
C LEU A 311 -12.92 9.32 2.52
N ARG A 312 -13.96 9.97 1.97
CA ARG A 312 -14.84 10.91 2.68
C ARG A 312 -16.12 10.26 3.18
N ARG A 313 -16.26 8.94 3.09
CA ARG A 313 -17.51 8.22 3.37
C ARG A 313 -17.26 7.03 4.29
N ASP A 314 -18.10 6.87 5.30
CA ASP A 314 -18.02 5.72 6.21
C ASP A 314 -18.74 4.49 5.62
N MET A 315 -18.33 3.29 6.06
CA MET A 315 -19.03 2.02 5.78
C MET A 315 -19.18 1.60 4.30
N THR A 316 -18.40 2.15 3.37
CA THR A 316 -18.54 1.87 1.92
C THR A 316 -18.00 0.49 1.49
N HIS A 317 -17.64 -0.36 2.43
CA HIS A 317 -17.14 -1.72 2.22
C HIS A 317 -18.27 -2.78 2.16
N MET A 318 -19.54 -2.35 2.22
CA MET A 318 -20.74 -3.20 2.17
C MET A 318 -21.37 -3.20 0.77
N GLY A 319 -22.09 -4.27 0.42
CA GLY A 319 -22.72 -4.45 -0.90
C GLY A 319 -21.88 -5.17 -1.98
N ALA A 320 -22.52 -5.49 -3.11
CA ALA A 320 -21.95 -6.24 -4.23
C ALA A 320 -20.87 -5.46 -5.00
N ASP A 321 -20.99 -4.13 -5.04
CA ASP A 321 -20.03 -3.18 -5.64
C ASP A 321 -19.09 -2.54 -4.61
N SER A 322 -18.96 -3.13 -3.41
CA SER A 322 -18.17 -2.56 -2.31
C SER A 322 -16.75 -2.15 -2.72
N LEU A 323 -16.59 -0.87 -3.02
CA LEU A 323 -15.32 -0.18 -3.09
C LEU A 323 -14.92 0.12 -1.65
N ALA A 324 -14.25 -0.84 -1.02
CA ALA A 324 -13.86 -0.66 0.36
C ALA A 324 -12.93 0.57 0.48
N PRO A 325 -13.23 1.53 1.36
CA PRO A 325 -12.62 2.85 1.35
C PRO A 325 -11.13 2.80 1.70
N TYR A 326 -10.73 1.80 2.48
CA TYR A 326 -9.34 1.52 2.83
C TYR A 326 -8.47 1.03 1.65
N TYR A 327 -9.08 0.78 0.48
CA TYR A 327 -8.31 0.31 -0.67
C TYR A 327 -7.54 1.41 -1.39
N LEU A 328 -7.96 2.68 -1.41
CA LEU A 328 -7.27 3.68 -2.24
C LEU A 328 -5.79 3.80 -1.83
N TYR A 329 -5.51 4.25 -0.60
CA TYR A 329 -4.14 4.40 -0.13
C TYR A 329 -3.38 3.07 -0.11
N SER A 330 -4.04 1.95 0.17
CA SER A 330 -3.37 0.65 0.18
C SER A 330 -2.96 0.19 -1.23
N SER A 331 -3.77 0.47 -2.25
CA SER A 331 -3.57 -0.02 -3.63
C SER A 331 -2.84 0.96 -4.54
N VAL A 332 -2.94 2.26 -4.31
CA VAL A 332 -2.38 3.30 -5.18
C VAL A 332 -0.85 3.24 -5.32
N PRO A 333 -0.06 2.82 -4.29
CA PRO A 333 1.37 2.56 -4.48
C PRO A 333 1.65 1.45 -5.50
N TYR A 334 0.80 0.43 -5.58
CA TYR A 334 0.95 -0.66 -6.54
C TYR A 334 0.54 -0.23 -7.95
N ALA A 335 -0.49 0.62 -8.09
CA ALA A 335 -0.88 1.18 -9.40
C ALA A 335 0.20 2.09 -9.99
N THR A 336 0.72 3.02 -9.17
CA THR A 336 1.81 3.92 -9.58
C THR A 336 3.10 3.16 -9.88
N ALA A 337 3.43 2.12 -9.10
CA ALA A 337 4.61 1.31 -9.35
C ALA A 337 4.43 0.38 -10.58
N ALA A 338 3.23 -0.16 -10.82
CA ALA A 338 2.94 -0.97 -12.01
C ALA A 338 3.04 -0.16 -13.31
N THR A 339 2.47 1.06 -13.34
CA THR A 339 2.61 1.94 -14.50
C THR A 339 4.07 2.25 -14.79
N ARG A 340 4.86 2.55 -13.76
CA ARG A 340 6.30 2.79 -13.90
C ARG A 340 7.05 1.55 -14.40
N LEU A 341 6.77 0.39 -13.83
CA LEU A 341 7.38 -0.89 -14.23
C LEU A 341 7.16 -1.17 -15.72
N LEU A 342 5.94 -1.00 -16.22
CA LEU A 342 5.60 -1.25 -17.62
C LEU A 342 6.25 -0.21 -18.56
N LEU A 343 6.31 1.06 -18.15
CA LEU A 343 6.98 2.11 -18.94
C LEU A 343 8.49 1.88 -19.06
N ASP A 344 9.12 1.30 -18.04
CA ASP A 344 10.57 1.05 -17.97
C ASP A 344 11.02 -0.24 -18.64
N LYS A 345 10.33 -1.34 -18.36
CA LYS A 345 10.85 -2.69 -18.63
C LYS A 345 10.23 -3.35 -19.85
N GLU A 346 9.17 -2.78 -20.43
CA GLU A 346 8.44 -3.41 -21.54
C GLU A 346 8.60 -2.68 -22.87
N VAL A 347 8.53 -3.47 -23.94
CA VAL A 347 8.32 -2.94 -25.28
C VAL A 347 6.82 -2.68 -25.41
N LEU A 348 6.46 -1.40 -25.44
CA LEU A 348 5.09 -0.93 -25.54
C LEU A 348 4.79 -0.45 -26.94
N THR A 349 3.55 -0.68 -27.41
CA THR A 349 3.05 0.06 -28.58
C THR A 349 2.89 1.54 -28.23
N ASN A 350 2.71 2.40 -29.23
CA ASN A 350 2.47 3.83 -28.99
C ASN A 350 1.17 4.01 -28.19
N GLU A 351 0.13 3.26 -28.53
CA GLU A 351 -1.16 3.28 -27.85
C GLU A 351 -1.03 2.84 -26.38
N GLU A 352 -0.33 1.73 -26.12
CA GLU A 352 -0.08 1.26 -24.74
C GLU A 352 0.70 2.30 -23.92
N ARG A 353 1.68 2.95 -24.54
CA ARG A 353 2.50 3.99 -23.89
C ARG A 353 1.67 5.23 -23.58
N GLU A 354 0.87 5.71 -24.53
CA GLU A 354 -0.03 6.86 -24.33
C GLU A 354 -1.07 6.57 -23.23
N GLU A 355 -1.64 5.36 -23.22
CA GLU A 355 -2.56 4.93 -22.17
C GLU A 355 -1.91 4.92 -20.79
N LEU A 356 -0.69 4.37 -20.66
CA LEU A 356 0.04 4.35 -19.39
C LEU A 356 0.44 5.75 -18.91
N LEU A 357 0.83 6.64 -19.82
CA LEU A 357 1.13 8.04 -19.49
C LEU A 357 -0.12 8.79 -19.02
N HIS A 358 -1.27 8.54 -19.67
CA HIS A 358 -2.56 9.08 -19.23
C HIS A 358 -2.91 8.58 -17.83
N VAL A 359 -2.83 7.27 -17.57
CA VAL A 359 -3.07 6.69 -16.24
C VAL A 359 -2.13 7.28 -15.19
N GLN A 360 -0.84 7.47 -15.48
CA GLN A 360 0.10 8.14 -14.56
C GLN A 360 -0.31 9.60 -14.29
N GLY A 361 -0.73 10.34 -15.31
CA GLY A 361 -1.18 11.73 -15.17
C GLY A 361 -2.42 11.85 -14.29
N GLU A 362 -3.37 10.93 -14.44
CA GLU A 362 -4.58 10.85 -13.61
C GLU A 362 -4.26 10.47 -12.17
N LEU A 363 -3.42 9.45 -11.94
CA LEU A 363 -2.95 9.06 -10.61
C LEU A 363 -2.22 10.22 -9.90
N ARG A 364 -1.35 10.94 -10.63
CA ARG A 364 -0.65 12.13 -10.11
C ARG A 364 -1.64 13.21 -9.69
N THR A 365 -2.59 13.55 -10.57
CA THR A 365 -3.59 14.60 -10.32
C THR A 365 -4.47 14.26 -9.13
N ALA A 366 -4.95 13.01 -9.06
CA ALA A 366 -5.73 12.49 -7.95
C ALA A 366 -4.98 12.57 -6.62
N LEU A 367 -3.76 12.01 -6.55
CA LEU A 367 -2.94 12.01 -5.33
C LEU A 367 -2.61 13.43 -4.86
N LEU A 368 -2.21 14.31 -5.79
CA LEU A 368 -1.88 15.69 -5.44
C LEU A 368 -3.12 16.49 -4.99
N SER A 369 -4.31 16.11 -5.46
CA SER A 369 -5.58 16.69 -5.01
C SER A 369 -5.95 16.30 -3.57
N LEU A 370 -5.45 15.16 -3.07
CA LEU A 370 -5.70 14.70 -1.70
C LEU A 370 -4.79 15.34 -0.64
N ILE A 371 -3.84 16.18 -1.05
CA ILE A 371 -2.91 16.83 -0.11
C ILE A 371 -3.57 18.06 0.52
N GLU A 372 -3.59 18.09 1.84
CA GLU A 372 -4.09 19.19 2.66
C GLU A 372 -3.10 20.36 2.70
N LYS A 373 -3.51 21.49 3.30
CA LYS A 373 -2.69 22.71 3.32
C LYS A 373 -1.38 22.54 4.09
N GLU A 374 -1.36 21.69 5.12
CA GLU A 374 -0.15 21.31 5.86
C GLU A 374 0.77 20.33 5.11
N GLY A 375 0.41 19.90 3.89
CA GLY A 375 1.20 18.97 3.10
C GLY A 375 1.04 17.49 3.49
N LEU A 376 0.10 17.18 4.38
CA LEU A 376 -0.32 15.82 4.72
C LEU A 376 -1.44 15.34 3.80
N PHE A 377 -1.61 14.03 3.68
CA PHE A 377 -2.70 13.44 2.94
C PHE A 377 -3.99 13.44 3.76
N GLU A 378 -5.11 13.75 3.12
CA GLU A 378 -6.45 13.69 3.70
C GLU A 378 -6.73 12.29 4.28
N SER A 379 -6.94 12.22 5.59
CA SER A 379 -7.26 10.98 6.32
C SER A 379 -8.76 10.73 6.38
N GLN A 380 -9.16 9.46 6.47
CA GLN A 380 -10.57 9.06 6.59
C GLN A 380 -11.21 9.55 7.90
N GLY A 381 -12.53 9.75 7.83
CA GLY A 381 -13.42 9.80 8.99
C GLY A 381 -13.78 11.21 9.45
N GLY A 382 -15.08 11.53 9.38
CA GLY A 382 -15.65 12.60 10.19
C GLY A 382 -15.67 12.18 11.67
N GLU A 383 -16.60 12.71 12.46
CA GLU A 383 -16.73 12.46 13.90
C GLU A 383 -16.78 10.96 14.31
N PHE A 384 -17.00 10.03 13.38
CA PHE A 384 -17.05 8.59 13.61
C PHE A 384 -15.67 7.91 13.43
N GLN A 385 -14.98 7.73 14.56
CA GLN A 385 -13.64 7.16 14.74
C GLN A 385 -13.53 5.64 14.47
N HIS A 386 -14.35 5.07 13.57
CA HIS A 386 -14.40 3.60 13.39
C HIS A 386 -13.11 2.98 12.84
N TYR A 387 -12.21 3.79 12.25
CA TYR A 387 -10.94 3.35 11.70
C TYR A 387 -9.76 4.24 12.14
N SER A 388 -9.75 4.74 13.38
CA SER A 388 -8.66 5.60 13.89
C SER A 388 -7.25 5.02 13.70
N SER A 389 -7.11 3.68 13.65
CA SER A 389 -5.83 3.01 13.37
C SER A 389 -5.40 3.01 11.90
N SER A 390 -6.30 3.26 10.94
CA SER A 390 -5.96 3.35 9.50
C SER A 390 -5.38 4.72 9.10
N VAL A 391 -5.62 5.77 9.91
CA VAL A 391 -5.09 7.13 9.70
C VAL A 391 -3.56 7.11 9.63
N GLY A 392 -2.90 6.34 10.50
CA GLY A 392 -1.43 6.24 10.54
C GLY A 392 -0.78 5.61 9.29
N TYR A 393 -1.56 5.02 8.37
CA TYR A 393 -1.06 4.46 7.11
C TYR A 393 -1.13 5.45 5.95
N VAL A 394 -1.98 6.48 6.06
CA VAL A 394 -2.35 7.37 4.96
C VAL A 394 -1.13 8.11 4.43
N ASN A 395 -0.39 8.79 5.32
CA ASN A 395 0.77 9.60 4.92
C ASN A 395 1.91 8.75 4.32
N PRO A 396 2.36 7.64 4.95
CA PRO A 396 3.36 6.76 4.34
C PRO A 396 2.93 6.15 3.01
N LEU A 397 1.69 5.66 2.90
CA LEU A 397 1.20 5.05 1.66
C LEU A 397 1.07 6.08 0.53
N GLY A 398 0.51 7.26 0.84
CA GLY A 398 0.45 8.37 -0.10
C GLY A 398 1.85 8.77 -0.57
N GLY A 399 2.81 8.90 0.35
CA GLY A 399 4.21 9.16 0.04
C GLY A 399 4.83 8.09 -0.88
N LEU A 400 4.64 6.80 -0.56
CA LEU A 400 5.09 5.69 -1.39
C LEU A 400 4.49 5.71 -2.80
N ALA A 401 3.24 6.15 -2.95
CA ALA A 401 2.57 6.28 -4.25
C ALA A 401 3.11 7.43 -5.10
N LEU A 402 3.62 8.50 -4.48
CA LEU A 402 4.24 9.61 -5.20
C LEU A 402 5.62 9.23 -5.77
N ILE A 403 6.34 8.29 -5.15
CA ILE A 403 7.73 7.97 -5.54
C ILE A 403 7.87 7.54 -7.00
N PRO A 404 7.08 6.57 -7.53
CA PRO A 404 7.16 6.20 -8.95
C PRO A 404 6.79 7.33 -9.93
N LEU A 405 6.06 8.34 -9.46
CA LEU A 405 5.66 9.51 -10.25
C LEU A 405 6.71 10.64 -10.19
N ALA A 406 7.60 10.61 -9.20
CA ALA A 406 8.53 11.67 -8.82
C ALA A 406 9.90 11.55 -9.50
N GLU A 407 10.01 10.88 -10.64
CA GLU A 407 11.31 10.68 -11.30
C GLU A 407 11.99 11.98 -11.74
N GLU A 408 11.18 12.99 -12.06
CA GLU A 408 11.66 14.32 -12.39
C GLU A 408 12.45 14.96 -11.24
N CYS A 409 12.21 14.52 -10.00
CA CYS A 409 12.88 15.01 -8.81
C CYS A 409 14.34 14.52 -8.69
N GLY A 410 14.73 13.46 -9.40
CA GLY A 410 16.06 12.83 -9.32
C GLY A 410 17.10 13.35 -10.31
N LYS A 411 16.79 14.37 -11.14
CA LYS A 411 17.70 14.87 -12.20
C LYS A 411 18.87 15.68 -11.63
N GLY A 412 19.86 14.98 -11.08
CA GLY A 412 21.15 15.51 -10.61
C GLY A 412 22.31 14.49 -10.55
N GLY A 413 22.06 13.21 -10.85
CA GLY A 413 23.09 12.16 -10.93
C GLY A 413 22.46 10.84 -11.35
N HIS A 414 23.21 9.99 -12.05
CA HIS A 414 22.79 8.70 -12.61
C HIS A 414 21.76 7.97 -11.73
N PHE A 415 20.48 8.14 -12.06
CA PHE A 415 19.38 7.55 -11.32
C PHE A 415 19.06 6.20 -11.95
N GLN A 416 19.20 5.12 -11.19
CA GLN A 416 18.48 3.89 -11.53
C GLN A 416 17.03 4.06 -11.05
N PRO A 417 16.02 3.74 -11.90
CA PRO A 417 14.62 3.82 -11.51
C PRO A 417 14.40 3.05 -10.21
N SER A 418 14.01 3.77 -9.16
CA SER A 418 13.40 3.17 -7.98
C SER A 418 12.00 2.75 -8.41
N THR A 419 11.79 1.47 -8.72
CA THR A 419 10.49 0.91 -9.16
C THR A 419 9.43 0.91 -8.04
N GLY A 420 9.45 1.88 -7.11
CA GLY A 420 8.62 1.87 -5.92
C GLY A 420 8.78 0.58 -5.12
N ILE A 421 7.72 0.17 -4.41
CA ILE A 421 7.58 -1.03 -3.57
C ILE A 421 8.06 -2.35 -4.24
N LEU A 422 8.34 -2.36 -5.55
CA LEU A 422 8.41 -3.55 -6.40
C LEU A 422 9.79 -4.11 -6.73
N ASN A 423 10.89 -3.59 -6.16
CA ASN A 423 12.22 -4.11 -6.51
C ASN A 423 12.55 -5.40 -5.74
N VAL A 424 12.13 -6.54 -6.33
CA VAL A 424 12.37 -7.92 -5.87
C VAL A 424 13.70 -8.49 -6.36
N GLU A 425 14.45 -7.76 -7.20
CA GLU A 425 15.80 -8.15 -7.64
C GLU A 425 16.80 -8.17 -6.48
#